data_AF-L9W7A5-F1
#
_entry.id   AF-L9W7A5-F1
#
_cell.length_a   1.000
_cell.length_b   1.000
_cell.length_c   1.000
_cell.angle_alpha   90.00
_cell.angle_beta   90.00
_cell.angle_gamma   90.00
#
_symmetry.space_group_name_H-M   'P 1'
#
loop_
_entity.id
_entity.type
_entity.pdbx_description
1 polymer ?
#
loop_
_entity_poly.entity_id
_entity_poly.type
_entity_poly.pdbx_seq_one_letter_code
_entity_poly.pdbx_strand_id
1 'polypeptide(L)' 'LEDNYDEESDLDGGIALALDALASVNDGSLLPSEVGLATVDVETESFEQFDHDKIESHLEENDLLDTGEDDETDE' A
#
# COMPACT_ATOMS: atom_id res chain seq x y z
N LEU A 1 0.99 -12.72 -5.08
CA LEU A 1 2.14 -12.35 -4.23
C LEU A 1 3.41 -13.05 -4.68
N GLU A 2 3.46 -14.40 -4.72
CA GLU A 2 4.66 -15.12 -5.19
C GLU A 2 5.12 -14.71 -6.60
N ASP A 3 4.18 -14.50 -7.54
CA ASP A 3 4.51 -14.10 -8.91
C ASP A 3 5.07 -12.67 -9.05
N ASN A 4 4.82 -11.81 -8.06
CA ASN A 4 5.22 -10.39 -8.08
C ASN A 4 6.33 -10.09 -7.05
N TYR A 5 6.84 -11.13 -6.37
CA TYR A 5 7.92 -11.00 -5.41
C TYR A 5 9.25 -10.93 -6.15
N ASP A 6 10.02 -9.87 -5.88
CA ASP A 6 11.36 -9.70 -6.43
C ASP A 6 12.38 -9.68 -5.27
N GLU A 7 13.36 -10.58 -5.35
CA GLU A 7 14.37 -10.80 -4.31
C GLU A 7 15.38 -9.64 -4.19
N GLU A 8 15.43 -8.74 -5.17
CA GLU A 8 16.23 -7.51 -5.15
C GLU A 8 15.41 -6.28 -4.70
N SER A 9 14.12 -6.45 -4.34
CA SER A 9 13.29 -5.33 -3.88
C SER A 9 13.69 -4.84 -2.49
N ASP A 10 13.93 -3.54 -2.40
CA ASP A 10 14.07 -2.82 -1.14
C ASP A 10 12.73 -2.77 -0.36
N LEU A 11 12.80 -2.30 0.89
CA LEU A 11 11.65 -2.17 1.78
C LEU A 11 10.46 -1.44 1.10
N ASP A 12 10.73 -0.37 0.38
CA ASP A 12 9.73 0.44 -0.31
C ASP A 12 9.01 -0.36 -1.42
N GLY A 13 9.75 -1.13 -2.22
CA GLY A 13 9.18 -2.02 -3.22
C GLY A 13 8.33 -3.13 -2.62
N GLY A 14 8.73 -3.64 -1.44
CA GLY A 14 7.92 -4.58 -0.67
C GLY A 14 6.62 -3.98 -0.14
N ILE A 15 6.64 -2.71 0.28
CA ILE A 15 5.44 -2.00 0.72
C ILE A 15 4.50 -1.77 -0.46
N ALA A 16 5.01 -1.28 -1.60
CA ALA A 16 4.24 -1.10 -2.82
C ALA A 16 3.55 -2.40 -3.25
N LEU A 17 4.29 -3.52 -3.28
CA LEU A 17 3.75 -4.83 -3.61
C LEU A 17 2.63 -5.27 -2.65
N ALA A 18 2.78 -5.00 -1.35
CA ALA A 18 1.77 -5.35 -0.35
C ALA A 18 0.51 -4.51 -0.52
N LEU A 19 0.65 -3.20 -0.79
CA LEU A 19 -0.47 -2.29 -1.04
C LEU A 19 -1.20 -2.67 -2.34
N ASP A 20 -0.48 -2.94 -3.42
CA ASP A 20 -1.05 -3.38 -4.71
C ASP A 20 -1.85 -4.68 -4.55
N ALA A 21 -1.33 -5.65 -3.81
CA ALA A 21 -2.04 -6.90 -3.54
C ALA A 21 -3.33 -6.70 -2.72
N LEU A 22 -3.35 -5.73 -1.80
CA LEU A 22 -4.54 -5.36 -1.03
C LEU A 22 -5.55 -4.61 -1.91
N ALA A 23 -5.08 -3.67 -2.73
CA ALA A 23 -5.91 -2.91 -3.66
C ALA A 23 -6.55 -3.84 -4.71
N SER A 24 -5.82 -4.87 -5.18
CA SER A 24 -6.33 -5.84 -6.15
C SER A 24 -7.58 -6.61 -5.67
N VAL A 25 -7.83 -6.68 -4.36
CA VAL A 25 -9.06 -7.29 -3.80
C VAL A 25 -10.11 -6.26 -3.37
N ASN A 26 -9.80 -4.97 -3.49
CA ASN A 26 -10.63 -3.82 -3.13
C ASN A 26 -10.75 -2.86 -4.32
N ASP A 27 -11.29 -3.35 -5.44
CA ASP A 27 -11.58 -2.58 -6.66
C ASP A 27 -10.42 -1.74 -7.25
N GLY A 28 -9.18 -2.02 -6.83
CA GLY A 28 -7.98 -1.33 -7.31
C GLY A 28 -7.61 -0.07 -6.52
N SER A 29 -8.36 0.32 -5.49
CA SER A 29 -8.08 1.48 -4.64
C SER A 29 -8.13 1.13 -3.16
N LEU A 30 -7.57 1.97 -2.29
CA LEU A 30 -7.57 1.78 -0.84
C LEU A 30 -7.75 3.11 -0.11
N LEU A 31 -8.52 3.09 0.98
CA LEU A 31 -8.60 4.20 1.93
C LEU A 31 -7.55 4.04 3.04
N PRO A 32 -6.80 5.09 3.41
CA PRO A 32 -5.78 5.02 4.46
C PRO A 32 -6.36 4.70 5.85
N SER A 33 -7.66 4.92 6.06
CA SER A 33 -8.38 4.53 7.29
C SER A 33 -8.77 3.05 7.37
N GLU A 34 -8.77 2.34 6.24
CA GLU A 34 -9.18 0.93 6.15
C GLU A 34 -7.98 -0.03 6.16
N VAL A 35 -6.77 0.51 6.02
CA VAL A 35 -5.53 -0.26 5.95
C VAL A 35 -4.62 0.11 7.11
N GLY A 36 -4.11 -0.90 7.81
CA GLY A 36 -3.03 -0.74 8.78
C GLY A 36 -1.72 -1.24 8.20
N LEU A 37 -0.70 -0.37 8.15
CA LEU A 37 0.63 -0.71 7.65
C LEU A 37 1.67 -0.62 8.77
N ALA A 38 2.55 -1.61 8.82
CA ALA A 38 3.74 -1.58 9.66
C ALA A 38 4.87 -2.34 8.97
N THR A 39 6.10 -1.88 9.21
CA THR A 39 7.31 -2.50 8.69
C THR A 39 8.18 -3.01 9.84
N VAL A 40 8.90 -4.09 9.57
CA VAL A 40 9.96 -4.59 10.44
C VAL A 40 11.23 -4.62 9.61
N ASP A 41 12.11 -3.68 9.89
CA ASP A 41 13.39 -3.60 9.20
C ASP A 41 14.36 -4.65 9.77
N VAL A 42 14.86 -5.51 8.90
CA VAL A 42 15.73 -6.65 9.31
C VAL A 42 17.17 -6.22 9.58
N GLU A 43 17.59 -5.07 9.07
CA GLU A 43 18.95 -4.55 9.26
C GLU A 43 19.10 -3.82 10.59
N THR A 44 18.05 -3.12 11.02
CA THR A 44 18.00 -2.31 12.24
C THR A 44 17.17 -2.94 13.36
N GLU A 45 16.48 -4.05 13.08
CA GLU A 45 15.57 -4.73 14.00
C GLU A 45 14.47 -3.79 14.55
N SER A 46 14.12 -2.77 13.75
CA SER A 46 13.19 -1.71 14.13
C SER A 46 11.79 -2.00 13.61
N PHE A 47 10.81 -1.84 14.48
CA PHE A 47 9.40 -1.86 14.11
C PHE A 47 8.90 -0.42 13.96
N GLU A 48 8.35 -0.11 12.79
CA GLU A 48 7.70 1.16 12.54
C GLU A 48 6.27 0.93 12.08
N GLN A 49 5.31 1.48 12.82
CA GLN A 49 3.91 1.54 12.40
C GLN A 49 3.67 2.86 11.67
N PHE A 50 2.94 2.78 10.56
CA PHE A 50 2.65 3.93 9.72
C PHE A 50 1.31 4.52 10.15
N ASP A 51 1.28 5.83 10.38
CA ASP A 51 0.05 6.59 10.58
C ASP A 51 -0.67 6.81 9.24
N HIS A 52 -1.96 7.19 9.30
CA HIS A 52 -2.78 7.37 8.11
C HIS A 52 -2.18 8.37 7.10
N ASP A 53 -1.56 9.47 7.55
CA ASP A 53 -0.90 10.44 6.66
C ASP A 53 0.25 9.80 5.85
N LYS A 54 0.99 8.86 6.47
CA LYS A 54 2.10 8.17 5.83
C LYS A 54 1.60 7.09 4.86
N ILE A 55 0.51 6.42 5.24
CA ILE A 55 -0.18 5.44 4.37
C ILE A 55 -0.76 6.17 3.15
N GLU A 56 -1.43 7.31 3.36
CA GLU A 56 -1.98 8.15 2.29
C GLU A 56 -0.89 8.54 1.29
N SER A 57 0.26 9.03 1.77
CA SER A 57 1.39 9.39 0.90
C SER A 57 1.85 8.22 0.03
N HIS A 58 1.96 7.01 0.60
CA HIS A 58 2.34 5.82 -0.15
C HIS A 58 1.26 5.34 -1.13
N LEU A 59 -0.01 5.44 -0.75
CA LEU A 59 -1.11 5.11 -1.64
C LEU A 59 -1.14 6.08 -2.84
N GLU A 60 -0.89 7.37 -2.61
CA GLU A 60 -0.83 8.39 -3.65
C GLU A 60 0.36 8.16 -4.59
N GLU A 61 1.55 7.83 -4.05
CA GLU A 61 2.74 7.48 -4.84
C GLU A 61 2.56 6.26 -5.74
N ASN A 62 1.69 5.32 -5.34
CA ASN A 62 1.43 4.09 -6.08
C ASN A 62 0.16 4.15 -6.95
N ASP A 63 -0.51 5.32 -7.07
CA ASP A 63 -1.79 5.47 -7.78
C ASP A 63 -2.91 4.54 -7.23
N LEU A 64 -2.86 4.24 -5.92
CA LEU A 64 -3.81 3.36 -5.21
C LEU A 64 -4.73 4.13 -4.24
N LEU A 65 -4.52 5.44 -4.06
CA LEU A 65 -5.28 6.23 -3.09
C LEU A 65 -6.72 6.40 -3.55
N ASP A 66 -7.64 5.89 -2.74
CA ASP A 66 -9.06 6.20 -2.88
C ASP A 66 -9.35 7.59 -2.29
N THR A 67 -9.82 8.52 -3.11
CA THR A 67 -10.19 9.87 -2.66
C THR A 67 -11.63 9.94 -2.12
N GLY A 68 -12.36 8.82 -2.10
CA GLY A 68 -13.78 8.77 -1.75
C GLY A 68 -14.70 9.47 -2.75
N GLU A 69 -14.21 9.83 -3.94
CA GLU A 69 -14.96 10.49 -5.00
C GLU A 69 -15.39 9.54 -6.15
N ASP A 70 -15.11 8.24 -6.07
CA ASP A 70 -15.43 7.29 -7.16
C ASP A 70 -16.73 6.50 -6.88
N ASP A 71 -17.87 7.18 -7.07
CA ASP A 71 -19.15 6.53 -7.44
C ASP A 71 -19.81 7.32 -8.58
N GLU A 72 -19.05 7.86 -9.54
CA GLU A 72 -19.66 8.45 -10.74
C GLU A 72 -18.85 8.12 -12.02
N THR A 73 -19.48 7.30 -12.89
CA THR A 73 -19.18 6.96 -14.32
C THR A 73 -18.30 5.71 -14.55
N ASP A 74 -18.84 4.59 -15.05
CA ASP A 74 -19.34 4.40 -16.42
C ASP A 74 -20.47 3.31 -16.53
N GLU A 75 -21.68 3.71 -16.95
CA GLU A 75 -22.53 3.21 -18.07
C GLU A 75 -23.97 3.79 -18.03
#